data_AF-A0A9X2NUB0-F1
#
_entry.id   AF-A0A9X2NUB0-F1
#
_cell.length_a   1.000
_cell.length_b   1.000
_cell.length_c   1.000
_cell.angle_alpha   90.00
_cell.angle_beta   90.00
_cell.angle_gamma   90.00
#
_symmetry.space_group_name_H-M   'P 1'
#
loop_
_entity.id
_entity.type
_entity.pdbx_description
1 polymer ?
#
loop_
_entity_poly.entity_id
_entity_poly.type
_entity_poly.pdbx_seq_one_letter_code
_entity_poly.pdbx_strand_id
1 'polypeptide(L)'
;MKTLVALYLMLAPLWAFAQQTFVPVSATMTDAEGSYTSENFDAPSLQFWDNQSSITVKWGGDRLSLQKVGSANGTYRTTASANGMSLTVSAYRSSNTGKIYLITVKRKSREGSVTINFKEKKYTYQ
;
A
#
# COMPACT_ATOMS: atom_id res chain seq x y z
N MET A 1 -14.89 12.42 -50.27
CA MET A 1 -14.94 11.70 -48.98
C MET A 1 -13.65 12.00 -48.25
N LYS A 2 -13.65 12.99 -47.34
CA LYS A 2 -12.46 13.42 -46.60
C LYS A 2 -12.50 12.78 -45.21
N THR A 3 -11.51 11.95 -44.94
CA THR A 3 -11.27 11.19 -43.72
C THR A 3 -11.18 12.12 -42.50
N LEU A 4 -12.27 12.21 -41.74
CA LEU A 4 -12.39 12.97 -40.49
C LEU A 4 -12.25 12.06 -39.25
N VAL A 5 -11.42 11.02 -39.33
CA VAL A 5 -11.30 10.00 -38.24
C VAL A 5 -9.95 10.09 -37.52
N ALA A 6 -8.98 10.84 -38.03
CA ALA A 6 -7.61 10.82 -37.50
C ALA A 6 -7.36 11.70 -36.25
N LEU A 7 -8.35 12.48 -35.78
CA LEU A 7 -8.17 13.43 -34.66
C LEU A 7 -8.98 13.10 -33.39
N TYR A 8 -9.44 11.85 -33.22
CA TYR A 8 -10.11 11.41 -31.98
C TYR A 8 -9.28 10.43 -31.14
N LEU A 9 -8.10 10.02 -31.62
CA LEU A 9 -7.27 8.97 -30.99
C LEU A 9 -6.07 9.49 -30.18
N MET A 10 -5.86 10.81 -30.08
CA MET A 10 -4.73 11.40 -29.32
C MET A 10 -5.14 12.13 -28.03
N LEU A 11 -6.32 11.82 -27.50
CA LEU A 11 -6.76 12.24 -26.17
C LEU A 11 -7.14 11.00 -25.34
N ALA A 12 -6.31 9.96 -25.37
CA ALA A 12 -6.33 9.01 -24.28
C ALA A 12 -5.90 9.79 -23.03
N PRO A 13 -6.77 10.00 -22.03
CA PRO A 13 -6.28 10.51 -20.76
C PRO A 13 -5.28 9.46 -20.25
N LEU A 14 -3.99 9.81 -20.29
CA LEU A 14 -2.98 9.18 -19.47
C LEU A 14 -3.40 9.48 -18.03
N TRP A 15 -4.33 8.70 -17.47
CA TRP A 15 -4.57 8.62 -16.04
C TRP A 15 -3.31 7.99 -15.45
N ALA A 16 -2.20 8.73 -15.45
CA ALA A 16 -1.07 8.45 -14.61
C ALA A 16 -1.62 8.61 -13.20
N PHE A 17 -2.01 7.49 -12.59
CA PHE A 17 -2.48 7.47 -11.22
C PHE A 17 -1.46 8.21 -10.37
N ALA A 18 -1.90 9.19 -9.58
CA ALA A 18 -0.98 10.03 -8.84
C ALA A 18 -0.20 9.16 -7.85
N GLN A 19 1.12 9.27 -7.92
CA GLN A 19 1.99 8.68 -6.92
C GLN A 19 1.69 9.33 -5.56
N GLN A 20 1.44 8.51 -4.55
CA GLN A 20 1.24 8.94 -3.18
C GLN A 20 2.38 8.41 -2.31
N THR A 21 2.68 9.11 -1.22
CA THR A 21 3.74 8.72 -0.28
C THR A 21 3.19 8.64 1.12
N PHE A 22 3.38 7.49 1.77
CA PHE A 22 3.10 7.27 3.18
C PHE A 22 4.41 7.12 3.97
N VAL A 23 4.39 7.65 5.19
CA VAL A 23 5.50 7.52 6.14
C VAL A 23 5.18 6.41 7.15
N PRO A 24 6.20 5.71 7.68
CA PRO A 24 6.01 4.80 8.80
C PRO A 24 5.48 5.56 10.02
N VAL A 25 4.51 4.99 10.74
CA VAL A 25 3.91 5.63 11.93
C VAL A 25 3.93 4.75 13.17
N SER A 26 3.93 3.43 13.01
CA SER A 26 4.10 2.51 14.13
C SER A 26 4.63 1.17 13.64
N ALA A 27 5.39 0.50 14.50
CA ALA A 27 5.84 -0.86 14.31
C ALA A 27 5.43 -1.69 15.52
N THR A 28 4.68 -2.77 15.28
CA THR A 28 4.30 -3.74 16.31
C THR A 28 5.07 -5.02 16.09
N MET A 29 5.81 -5.45 17.10
CA MET A 29 6.47 -6.75 17.16
C MET A 29 5.69 -7.66 18.10
N THR A 30 5.46 -8.89 17.68
CA THR A 30 4.77 -9.91 18.46
C THR A 30 5.60 -11.18 18.43
N ASP A 31 5.90 -11.74 19.60
CA ASP A 31 6.62 -12.99 19.79
C ASP A 31 5.93 -13.85 20.87
N ALA A 32 6.66 -14.81 21.45
CA ALA A 32 6.13 -15.67 22.51
C ALA A 32 5.90 -14.95 23.84
N GLU A 33 6.57 -13.80 24.08
CA GLU A 33 6.51 -13.06 25.34
C GLU A 33 5.39 -12.00 25.32
N GLY A 34 4.99 -11.54 24.14
CA GLY A 34 3.84 -10.66 24.00
C GLY A 34 3.86 -9.81 22.74
N SER A 35 3.29 -8.61 22.84
CA SER A 35 3.30 -7.62 21.76
C SER A 35 3.79 -6.28 22.25
N TYR A 36 4.74 -5.70 21.54
CA TYR A 36 5.31 -4.40 21.80
C TYR A 36 5.10 -3.49 20.58
N THR A 37 4.67 -2.25 20.80
CA THR A 37 4.50 -1.26 19.72
C THR A 37 5.41 -0.07 19.97
N SER A 38 6.18 0.30 18.96
CA SER A 38 6.96 1.55 18.94
C SER A 38 6.41 2.50 17.88
N GLU A 39 6.40 3.78 18.22
CA GLU A 39 6.17 4.90 17.29
C GLU A 39 7.48 5.60 16.90
N ASN A 40 8.58 5.28 17.59
CA ASN A 40 9.91 5.85 17.36
C ASN A 40 10.82 4.77 16.74
N PHE A 41 10.95 4.81 15.41
CA PHE A 41 11.79 3.89 14.64
C PHE A 41 12.07 4.49 13.27
N ASP A 42 13.19 4.07 12.68
CA ASP A 42 13.56 4.46 11.32
C ASP A 42 13.13 3.40 10.32
N ALA A 43 12.36 3.82 9.31
CA ALA A 43 12.05 3.01 8.15
C ALA A 43 11.86 3.91 6.91
N PRO A 44 12.18 3.42 5.70
CA PRO A 44 11.94 4.20 4.50
C PRO A 44 10.44 4.42 4.27
N SER A 45 10.10 5.59 3.75
CA SER A 45 8.75 5.88 3.28
C SER A 45 8.33 4.93 2.16
N LEU A 46 7.02 4.74 2.02
CA LEU A 46 6.41 3.87 1.03
C LEU A 46 5.71 4.73 -0.03
N GLN A 47 5.97 4.44 -1.30
CA GLN A 47 5.27 5.07 -2.43
C GLN A 47 4.21 4.12 -2.97
N PHE A 48 3.07 4.63 -3.41
CA PHE A 48 2.05 3.79 -4.03
C PHE A 48 1.25 4.51 -5.12
N TRP A 49 0.61 3.71 -5.97
CA TRP A 49 -0.28 4.13 -7.04
C TRP A 49 -1.60 3.38 -6.89
N ASP A 50 -2.69 4.13 -6.85
CA ASP A 50 -4.04 3.60 -6.73
C ASP A 50 -4.74 3.65 -8.09
N ASN A 51 -5.03 2.49 -8.69
CA ASN A 51 -5.78 2.39 -9.94
C ASN A 51 -7.23 1.92 -9.74
N GLN A 52 -7.73 2.02 -8.52
CA GLN A 52 -9.03 1.55 -8.03
C GLN A 52 -9.23 0.03 -7.98
N SER A 53 -8.76 -0.70 -8.98
CA SER A 53 -8.88 -2.17 -9.06
C SER A 53 -7.77 -2.91 -8.32
N SER A 54 -6.60 -2.28 -8.20
CA SER A 54 -5.40 -2.76 -7.53
C SER A 54 -4.59 -1.58 -6.99
N ILE A 55 -3.68 -1.88 -6.07
CA ILE A 55 -2.73 -0.89 -5.55
C ILE A 55 -1.33 -1.37 -5.88
N THR A 56 -0.54 -0.54 -6.53
CA THR A 56 0.89 -0.82 -6.69
C THR A 56 1.66 -0.12 -5.60
N VAL A 57 2.44 -0.85 -4.82
CA VAL A 57 3.29 -0.35 -3.73
C VAL A 57 4.75 -0.45 -4.15
N LYS A 58 5.57 0.56 -3.81
CA LYS A 58 7.02 0.52 -3.90
C LYS A 58 7.62 0.78 -2.52
N TRP A 59 8.40 -0.18 -2.02
CA TRP A 59 9.04 -0.11 -0.71
C TRP A 59 10.31 -0.95 -0.68
N GLY A 60 11.38 -0.44 -0.05
CA GLY A 60 12.66 -1.16 0.03
C GLY A 60 13.35 -1.43 -1.32
N GLY A 61 12.95 -0.77 -2.41
CA GLY A 61 13.43 -1.02 -3.77
C GLY A 61 12.49 -1.90 -4.61
N ASP A 62 11.65 -2.70 -3.96
CA ASP A 62 10.71 -3.61 -4.62
C ASP A 62 9.41 -2.94 -5.02
N ARG A 63 8.75 -3.50 -6.03
CA ARG A 63 7.41 -3.08 -6.49
C ARG A 63 6.43 -4.25 -6.40
N LEU A 64 5.35 -4.05 -5.68
CA LEU A 64 4.36 -5.07 -5.34
C LEU A 64 2.98 -4.65 -5.83
N SER A 65 2.25 -5.56 -6.49
CA SER A 65 0.87 -5.35 -6.91
C SER A 65 -0.09 -6.02 -5.93
N LEU A 66 -0.94 -5.24 -5.28
CA LEU A 66 -1.92 -5.69 -4.30
C LEU A 66 -3.28 -5.81 -4.99
N GLN A 67 -3.84 -7.02 -4.94
CA GLN A 67 -5.14 -7.32 -5.53
C GLN A 67 -6.25 -7.09 -4.51
N LYS A 68 -7.43 -6.71 -4.99
CA LYS A 68 -8.61 -6.55 -4.12
C LYS A 68 -8.96 -7.87 -3.45
N VAL A 69 -9.27 -7.84 -2.15
CA VAL A 69 -9.63 -9.01 -1.36
C VAL A 69 -11.13 -9.03 -1.09
N GLY A 70 -11.80 -10.08 -1.57
CA GLY A 70 -13.24 -10.27 -1.39
C GLY A 70 -14.11 -9.29 -2.20
N SER A 71 -15.42 -9.37 -1.99
CA SER A 71 -16.41 -8.51 -2.65
C SER A 71 -16.48 -7.11 -2.04
N ALA A 72 -16.01 -6.94 -0.80
CA ALA A 72 -16.05 -5.66 -0.10
C ALA A 72 -15.02 -4.67 -0.69
N ASN A 73 -15.51 -3.47 -1.04
CA ASN A 73 -14.69 -2.34 -1.48
C ASN A 73 -13.88 -1.81 -0.29
N GLY A 74 -12.64 -2.25 -0.10
CA GLY A 74 -11.85 -1.67 0.98
C GLY A 74 -10.47 -2.24 1.21
N THR A 75 -10.22 -3.51 0.91
CA THR A 75 -8.93 -4.14 1.22
C THR A 75 -8.25 -4.64 -0.05
N TYR A 76 -6.97 -4.31 -0.16
CA TYR A 76 -6.07 -4.82 -1.20
C TYR A 76 -4.94 -5.55 -0.52
N ARG A 77 -4.48 -6.68 -1.07
CA ARG A 77 -3.44 -7.49 -0.46
C ARG A 77 -2.59 -8.20 -1.48
N THR A 78 -1.33 -8.38 -1.13
CA THR A 78 -0.49 -9.43 -1.68
C THR A 78 0.23 -10.14 -0.53
N THR A 79 0.51 -11.42 -0.71
CA THR A 79 1.30 -12.22 0.24
C THR A 79 2.34 -12.99 -0.54
N ALA A 80 3.61 -12.80 -0.17
CA ALA A 80 4.71 -13.66 -0.60
C ALA A 80 5.13 -14.54 0.58
N SER A 81 5.42 -15.81 0.33
CA SER A 81 5.85 -16.74 1.38
C SER A 81 7.00 -17.60 0.89
N ALA A 82 8.02 -17.77 1.73
CA ALA A 82 9.17 -18.62 1.47
C ALA A 82 9.81 -19.07 2.80
N ASN A 83 10.31 -20.30 2.86
CA ASN A 83 11.11 -20.81 3.99
C ASN A 83 10.45 -20.61 5.38
N GLY A 84 9.14 -20.83 5.49
CA GLY A 84 8.40 -20.65 6.76
C GLY A 84 8.20 -19.19 7.18
N MET A 85 8.54 -18.24 6.32
CA MET A 85 8.24 -16.82 6.48
C MET A 85 7.17 -16.39 5.47
N SER A 86 6.36 -15.41 5.85
CA SER A 86 5.48 -14.70 4.93
C SER A 86 5.60 -13.19 5.09
N LEU A 87 5.53 -12.49 3.97
CA LEU A 87 5.40 -11.05 3.88
C LEU A 87 4.03 -10.74 3.29
N THR A 88 3.15 -10.16 4.09
CA THR A 88 1.85 -9.67 3.65
C THR A 88 1.87 -8.15 3.60
N VAL A 89 1.53 -7.58 2.46
CA VAL A 89 1.29 -6.14 2.32
C VAL A 89 -0.19 -5.93 2.10
N SER A 90 -0.84 -5.12 2.94
CA SER A 90 -2.26 -4.78 2.79
C SER A 90 -2.45 -3.26 2.68
N ALA A 91 -3.36 -2.81 1.82
CA ALA A 91 -3.78 -1.43 1.73
C ALA A 91 -5.29 -1.33 2.01
N TYR A 92 -5.69 -0.30 2.74
CA TYR A 92 -7.05 -0.10 3.20
C TYR A 92 -7.61 1.22 2.65
N ARG A 93 -8.74 1.12 1.93
CA ARG A 93 -9.50 2.24 1.40
C ARG A 93 -10.62 2.61 2.36
N SER A 94 -10.78 3.90 2.60
CA SER A 94 -11.89 4.45 3.38
C SER A 94 -13.16 4.47 2.53
N SER A 95 -14.26 3.94 3.05
CA SER A 95 -15.58 4.07 2.44
C SER A 95 -16.07 5.52 2.38
N ASN A 96 -15.58 6.37 3.29
CA ASN A 96 -16.05 7.75 3.44
C ASN A 96 -15.35 8.69 2.43
N THR A 97 -14.05 8.49 2.21
CA THR A 97 -13.25 9.39 1.35
C THR A 97 -12.86 8.77 0.02
N GLY A 98 -13.01 7.45 -0.14
CA GLY A 98 -12.53 6.72 -1.31
C GLY A 98 -11.00 6.61 -1.39
N LYS A 99 -10.26 7.19 -0.44
CA LYS A 99 -8.78 7.20 -0.44
C LYS A 99 -8.20 6.05 0.36
N ILE A 100 -7.01 5.60 -0.04
CA ILE A 100 -6.19 4.74 0.83
C ILE A 100 -5.80 5.57 2.07
N TYR A 101 -6.00 5.01 3.26
CA TYR A 101 -5.70 5.69 4.53
C TYR A 101 -4.67 4.96 5.39
N LEU A 102 -4.40 3.68 5.07
CA LEU A 102 -3.45 2.85 5.78
C LEU A 102 -2.86 1.82 4.81
N ILE A 103 -1.55 1.64 4.88
CA ILE A 103 -0.85 0.50 4.29
C ILE A 103 -0.12 -0.21 5.42
N THR A 104 -0.24 -1.53 5.49
CA THR A 104 0.44 -2.35 6.48
C THR A 104 1.38 -3.31 5.78
N VAL A 105 2.59 -3.44 6.32
CA VAL A 105 3.57 -4.45 5.92
C VAL A 105 3.79 -5.37 7.09
N LYS A 106 3.40 -6.63 6.95
CA LYS A 106 3.53 -7.65 7.99
C LYS A 106 4.47 -8.76 7.54
N ARG A 107 5.60 -8.92 8.23
CA ARG A 107 6.40 -10.14 8.17
C ARG A 107 5.93 -11.07 9.28
N LYS A 108 5.65 -12.34 8.97
CA LYS A 108 5.37 -13.40 9.94
C LYS A 108 6.38 -14.54 9.74
N SER A 109 6.82 -15.13 10.84
CA SER A 109 7.63 -16.34 10.89
C SER A 109 7.08 -17.28 11.98
N ARG A 110 7.79 -18.37 12.28
CA ARG A 110 7.46 -19.26 13.41
C ARG A 110 7.66 -18.58 14.76
N GLU A 111 8.64 -17.68 14.86
CA GLU A 111 9.04 -17.03 16.10
C GLU A 111 8.16 -15.83 16.46
N GLY A 112 7.40 -15.30 15.49
CA GLY A 112 6.62 -14.10 15.71
C GLY A 112 6.29 -13.34 14.44
N SER A 113 5.87 -12.09 14.60
CA SER A 113 5.60 -11.19 13.49
C SER A 113 6.01 -9.76 13.78
N VAL A 114 6.37 -9.04 12.72
CA VAL A 114 6.59 -7.59 12.74
C VAL A 114 5.59 -6.98 11.77
N THR A 115 4.86 -5.97 12.23
CA THR A 115 3.92 -5.21 11.40
C THR A 115 4.28 -3.74 11.45
N ILE A 116 4.55 -3.14 10.29
CA ILE A 116 4.76 -1.70 10.16
C ILE A 116 3.53 -1.07 9.51
N ASN A 117 3.00 -0.04 10.14
CA ASN A 117 1.90 0.76 9.65
C ASN A 117 2.43 2.02 8.96
N PHE A 118 1.89 2.31 7.79
CA PHE A 118 2.20 3.48 6.98
C PHE A 118 0.95 4.32 6.78
N LYS A 119 1.06 5.63 6.98
CA LYS A 119 -0.03 6.59 6.78
C LYS A 119 0.48 7.83 6.04
N GLU A 120 -0.45 8.63 5.53
CA GLU A 120 -0.13 9.94 4.95
C GLU A 120 0.63 10.80 5.97
N LYS A 121 1.70 11.46 5.52
CA LYS A 121 2.43 12.41 6.34
C LYS A 121 1.51 13.61 6.62
N LYS A 122 1.03 13.74 7.85
CA LYS A 122 0.34 14.96 8.27
C LYS A 122 1.39 16.05 8.47
N TYR A 123 1.32 17.10 7.65
CA TYR A 123 2.06 18.32 7.94
C TYR A 123 1.31 19.04 9.05
N THR A 124 1.88 19.05 10.25
CA THR A 124 1.46 19.98 11.30
C THR A 124 2.19 21.28 11.01
N TYR A 125 1.46 22.30 10.52
CA TYR A 125 1.98 23.66 10.54
C TYR A 125 2.03 24.07 12.02
N GLN A 126 3.24 24.19 12.57
CA GLN A 126 3.49 24.79 13.87
C GLN A 126 3.52 26.31 13.74
#